data_AF-A0A1M6HQD1-F1
#
_entry.id   AF-A0A1M6HQD1-F1
#
_cell.length_a   1.000
_cell.length_b   1.000
_cell.length_c   1.000
_cell.angle_alpha   90.00
_cell.angle_beta   90.00
_cell.angle_gamma   90.00
#
_symmetry.space_group_name_H-M   'P 1'
#
loop_
_entity.id
_entity.type
_entity.pdbx_description
1 polymer ?
#
loop_
_entity_poly.entity_id
_entity_poly.type
_entity_poly.pdbx_seq_one_letter_code
_entity_poly.pdbx_strand_id
1 'polypeptide(L)' 'MNLRHLLRMAHWVHNPPSKRRVVLVFGIVALCLALFAIERMFGWPDALTPNMVRGRILP' A
#
# COMPACT_ATOMS: atom_id res chain seq x y z
N MET A 1 -12.14 -13.98 12.70
CA MET A 1 -11.97 -12.98 13.77
C MET A 1 -10.93 -13.50 14.75
N ASN A 2 -9.71 -12.96 14.77
CA ASN A 2 -8.62 -13.49 15.60
C ASN A 2 -8.37 -12.56 16.79
N LEU A 3 -8.46 -13.07 18.02
CA LEU A 3 -8.31 -12.29 19.26
C LEU A 3 -6.95 -11.55 19.33
N ARG A 4 -5.92 -12.11 18.68
CA ARG A 4 -4.60 -11.50 18.57
C ARG A 4 -4.62 -10.12 17.89
N HIS A 5 -5.49 -9.92 16.90
CA HIS A 5 -5.62 -8.60 16.25
C HIS A 5 -6.27 -7.58 17.19
N LEU A 6 -7.30 -7.98 17.93
CA LEU A 6 -7.99 -7.13 18.90
C LEU A 6 -7.03 -6.67 20.02
N LEU A 7 -6.25 -7.58 20.58
CA LEU A 7 -5.25 -7.26 21.61
C LEU A 7 -4.16 -6.31 21.07
N ARG A 8 -3.73 -6.49 19.81
CA ARG A 8 -2.75 -5.59 19.18
C ARG A 8 -3.33 -4.19 18.95
N MET A 9 -4.60 -4.06 18.57
CA MET A 9 -5.28 -2.76 18.44
C MET A 9 -5.43 -2.06 19.79
N ALA A 10 -5.80 -2.80 20.84
CA ALA A 10 -5.84 -2.26 22.20
C ALA A 10 -4.46 -1.76 22.66
N HIS A 11 -3.40 -2.51 22.36
CA HIS A 11 -2.03 -2.09 22.69
C HIS A 11 -1.63 -0.79 21.99
N TRP A 12 -2.06 -0.55 20.75
CA TRP A 12 -1.78 0.70 20.03
C TRP A 12 -2.41 1.93 20.68
N VAL A 13 -3.57 1.78 21.34
CA VAL A 13 -4.22 2.88 22.07
C VAL A 13 -3.43 3.24 23.32
N HIS A 14 -2.98 2.24 24.08
CA HIS A 14 -2.26 2.45 25.34
C HIS A 14 -0.78 2.79 25.14
N ASN A 15 -0.14 2.19 24.14
CA ASN A 15 1.27 2.37 23.85
C ASN A 15 1.46 2.55 22.34
N PRO A 16 1.23 3.77 21.83
CA PRO A 16 1.25 4.01 20.39
C PRO A 16 2.65 3.75 19.82
N PRO A 17 2.72 3.15 18.62
CA PRO A 17 3.98 3.03 17.90
C PRO A 17 4.60 4.41 17.67
N SER A 18 5.93 4.46 17.50
CA SER A 18 6.65 5.73 17.38
C SER A 18 6.04 6.64 16.30
N LYS A 19 5.82 7.91 16.64
CA LYS A 19 5.19 8.91 15.74
C LYS A 19 5.85 8.94 14.36
N ARG A 20 7.17 8.77 14.31
CA ARG A 20 7.94 8.69 13.04
C ARG A 20 7.49 7.55 12.13
N ARG A 21 7.21 6.36 12.66
CA ARG A 21 6.72 5.23 11.86
C ARG A 21 5.31 5.48 11.37
N VAL A 22 4.44 6.06 12.20
CA VAL A 22 3.05 6.36 11.82
C VAL A 22 3.03 7.36 10.67
N VAL A 23 3.80 8.45 10.77
CA VAL A 23 3.90 9.47 9.71
C VAL A 23 4.49 8.89 8.43
N LEU A 24 5.52 8.03 8.52
CA LEU A 24 6.09 7.36 7.36
C LEU A 24 5.05 6.51 6.63
N VAL A 25 4.31 5.67 7.36
CA VAL A 25 3.28 4.82 6.76
C VAL A 25 2.16 5.66 6.16
N PHE A 26 1.66 6.66 6.89
CA PHE A 26 0.63 7.57 6.36
C PHE A 26 1.10 8.34 5.12
N GLY A 27 2.37 8.78 5.08
CA GLY A 27 2.96 9.45 3.93
C GLY A 27 3.03 8.55 2.70
N ILE A 28 3.45 7.29 2.88
CA ILE A 28 3.48 6.29 1.79
C ILE A 28 2.06 6.00 1.29
N VAL A 29 1.10 5.80 2.19
CA VAL A 29 -0.29 5.54 1.82
C VAL A 29 -0.87 6.74 1.06
N ALA A 30 -0.62 7.97 1.52
CA ALA A 30 -1.05 9.18 0.82
C ALA A 30 -0.42 9.28 -0.58
N LEU A 31 0.86 8.94 -0.73
CA LEU A 31 1.53 8.91 -2.02
C LEU A 31 0.90 7.89 -2.98
N CYS A 32 0.64 6.67 -2.51
CA CYS A 32 -0.04 5.64 -3.29
C CYS A 32 -1.45 6.05 -3.70
N LEU A 33 -2.21 6.66 -2.79
CA LEU A 33 -3.55 7.16 -3.09
C LEU A 33 -3.53 8.33 -4.09
N ALA A 34 -2.56 9.23 -3.97
CA ALA A 34 -2.39 10.33 -4.92
C ALA A 34 -2.06 9.80 -6.32
N LEU A 35 -1.13 8.85 -6.43
CA LEU A 35 -0.81 8.19 -7.69
C LEU A 35 -2.04 7.48 -8.29
N PHE A 36 -2.76 6.72 -7.48
CA PHE A 36 -3.97 6.03 -7.93
C PHE A 36 -5.07 7.00 -8.38
N ALA A 37 -5.25 8.12 -7.68
CA ALA A 37 -6.21 9.16 -8.07
C ALA A 37 -5.82 9.79 -9.41
N ILE A 38 -4.54 10.09 -9.61
CA ILE A 38 -4.01 10.63 -10.87
C ILE A 38 -4.24 9.63 -12.01
N GLU A 39 -3.89 8.36 -11.80
CA GLU A 39 -4.07 7.27 -12.76
C GLU A 39 -5.54 7.09 -13.16
N ARG A 40 -6.46 7.15 -12.18
CA ARG A 40 -7.89 7.02 -12.42
C ARG A 40 -8.49 8.20 -13.18
N MET A 41 -7.95 9.40 -13.00
CA MET A 41 -8.45 10.63 -13.62
C MET A 41 -7.88 10.89 -15.01
N PHE A 42 -6.59 10.61 -15.23
CA PHE A 42 -5.91 10.88 -16.50
C PHE A 42 -5.77 9.64 -17.40
N GLY A 43 -5.99 8.44 -16.86
CA GLY A 43 -5.68 7.18 -17.54
C GLY A 43 -4.19 6.84 -17.47
N TRP A 44 -3.86 5.56 -17.62
CA TRP A 44 -2.48 5.10 -17.61
C TRP A 44 -1.89 5.20 -19.03
N PRO A 45 -0.78 5.93 -19.24
CA PRO A 45 -0.16 6.03 -20.57
C PRO A 45 0.46 4.70 -21.00
N ASP A 46 0.33 4.36 -22.29
CA ASP A 46 0.86 3.11 -22.88
C ASP A 46 2.36 2.89 -22.62
N ALA A 47 3.12 3.98 -22.45
CA ALA A 47 4.55 3.93 -22.12
C ALA A 47 4.87 3.31 -20.75
N LEU A 48 3.92 3.30 -19.82
CA LEU A 48 4.07 2.71 -18.49
C LEU A 48 3.23 1.44 -18.30
N THR A 49 2.55 0.97 -19.36
CA THR A 49 1.83 -0.31 -19.33
C THR A 49 2.86 -1.44 -19.20
N PRO A 50 2.81 -2.26 -18.13
CA PRO A 50 3.75 -3.34 -17.95
C PRO A 50 3.61 -4.34 -19.11
N ASN A 51 4.70 -4.55 -19.86
CA ASN A 51 4.74 -5.62 -20.84
C ASN A 51 4.68 -6.94 -20.09
N MET A 52 3.54 -7.64 -20.20
CA MET A 52 3.35 -8.93 -19.59
C MET A 52 4.25 -9.94 -20.32
N VAL A 53 5.47 -10.13 -19.82
CA VAL A 53 6.34 -11.23 -20.26
C VAL A 53 5.68 -12.50 -19.72
N ARG A 54 4.76 -13.04 -20.52
CA ARG A 54 4.19 -14.37 -20.29
C ARG A 54 5.36 -15.33 -20.42
N GLY A 55 5.97 -15.64 -19.28
CA GLY A 55 7.04 -16.61 -19.14
C GLY A 55 6.59 -17.92 -19.77
N ARG A 56 7.00 -18.12 -21.02
CA ARG A 56 6.90 -19.39 -21.69
C ARG A 56 7.99 -20.25 -21.10
N ILE A 57 7.72 -20.84 -19.94
CA ILE A 57 8.45 -22.01 -19.47
C ILE A 57 8.15 -23.13 -20.46
N LEU A 58 8.99 -23.23 -21.49
CA LEU A 58 9.11 -24.42 -22.34
C LEU A 58 10.06 -25.39 -21.62
N PRO A 59 9.59 -26.54 -21.12
CA PRO A 59 10.36 -27.76 -21.16
C PRO A 59 10.41 -28.33 -22.59
#